data_AF-A0A9X1IBL5-F1
#
_entry.id   AF-A0A9X1IBL5-F1
#
_cell.length_a   1.000
_cell.length_b   1.000
_cell.length_c   1.000
_cell.angle_alpha   90.00
_cell.angle_beta   90.00
_cell.angle_gamma   90.00
#
_symmetry.space_group_name_H-M   'P 1'
#
loop_
_entity.id
_entity.type
_entity.pdbx_description
1 polymer ?
#
loop_
_entity_poly.entity_id
_entity_poly.type
_entity_poly.pdbx_seq_one_letter_code
_entity_poly.pdbx_strand_id
1 'polypeptide(L)'
;MRRVLLLLLPVLLLGAGLASLGRPAATALNLPWPGQAVAPDGPRLRTAVVDRGSITAAVAATGTVNPLVTVSVGSQLSGQIRELLADFNTRVRAGQPVARLDTQQLEAKRAAAAADVEAAEIGVLVARAAAEKAEADAASAVAQLRAAEAGAARDEAALRDADYEARRTEELRRGGTGAVRDAVRAGFMQEKARADLANARAQMAEKEAGRLSAEAAARTARAQVRAAEAALAQRIAQLRQVEVDLSFATIRSPIDGVVISRNVDLGQTVAASFQAPVLFTIAASLDEVEVWATVDKADIGRIRPGQEVPFTVAAFPGETLPGRVKEIRLAAVTISNVVTYTVVVSVPNPGGRLLPGMTATLRIVTDHRPDVLRVPNAALRWRPRGEGAGAASGSPIEQALREMPDLTAAQQAEIAAAQAEARERTEAVPRHAEGRQQQVAAIRQRLLARLNAILTPEQRLRLSEARGARGGAGTVWVVDGEGPPRPVPVRTGATDGNVTEILAGALAPGQAVAVGQERQNAPAQAAARPF
;
A
#
# COMPACT_ATOMS: atom_id res chain seq x y z
N MET A 1 -93.59 -8.50 -14.47
CA MET A 1 -94.33 -7.62 -15.42
C MET A 1 -93.61 -7.65 -16.77
N ARG A 2 -94.35 -7.65 -17.90
CA ARG A 2 -93.89 -7.62 -19.32
C ARG A 2 -92.98 -8.82 -19.73
N ARG A 3 -93.25 -9.62 -20.79
CA ARG A 3 -93.49 -9.34 -22.25
C ARG A 3 -92.19 -8.87 -22.95
N VAL A 4 -91.77 -9.29 -24.17
CA VAL A 4 -92.34 -10.12 -25.29
C VAL A 4 -91.17 -10.39 -26.32
N LEU A 5 -91.08 -11.32 -27.29
CA LEU A 5 -91.83 -12.54 -27.73
C LEU A 5 -91.10 -13.29 -28.90
N LEU A 6 -90.76 -14.60 -28.77
CA LEU A 6 -90.51 -15.58 -29.88
C LEU A 6 -89.38 -15.23 -30.91
N LEU A 7 -88.95 -15.99 -31.93
CA LEU A 7 -89.03 -17.40 -32.45
C LEU A 7 -87.73 -17.61 -33.31
N LEU A 8 -87.14 -18.79 -33.58
CA LEU A 8 -87.62 -19.96 -34.35
C LEU A 8 -86.69 -21.20 -34.17
N LEU A 9 -87.14 -22.38 -34.59
CA LEU A 9 -86.56 -23.75 -34.44
C LEU A 9 -86.44 -24.41 -35.85
N PRO A 10 -86.04 -25.70 -36.06
CA PRO A 10 -85.21 -26.66 -35.30
C PRO A 10 -84.24 -27.51 -36.21
N VAL A 11 -83.98 -28.77 -35.81
CA VAL A 11 -83.41 -29.96 -36.51
C VAL A 11 -81.96 -30.28 -36.09
N LEU A 12 -81.62 -31.24 -35.20
CA LEU A 12 -82.18 -32.50 -34.64
C LEU A 12 -81.45 -33.77 -35.15
N LEU A 13 -80.42 -34.13 -34.38
CA LEU A 13 -79.81 -35.46 -34.12
C LEU A 13 -80.34 -36.70 -34.87
N LEU A 14 -79.46 -37.39 -35.61
CA LEU A 14 -79.46 -38.85 -35.78
C LEU A 14 -78.10 -39.33 -36.35
N GLY A 15 -77.71 -40.58 -36.06
CA GLY A 15 -76.63 -41.27 -36.77
C GLY A 15 -75.25 -41.34 -36.08
N ALA A 16 -75.15 -42.05 -34.96
CA ALA A 16 -73.86 -42.61 -34.51
C ALA A 16 -73.77 -44.09 -34.95
N GLY A 17 -72.67 -44.50 -35.59
CA GLY A 17 -72.48 -45.90 -35.97
C GLY A 17 -71.25 -46.18 -36.86
N LEU A 18 -70.58 -47.29 -36.55
CA LEU A 18 -69.55 -48.01 -37.33
C LEU A 18 -68.36 -47.21 -37.90
N ALA A 19 -67.25 -47.32 -37.18
CA ALA A 19 -65.93 -47.40 -37.81
C ALA A 19 -65.72 -48.78 -38.47
N SER A 20 -64.57 -48.94 -39.14
CA SER A 20 -64.07 -50.17 -39.80
C SER A 20 -64.82 -50.65 -41.05
N LEU A 21 -64.26 -50.28 -42.21
CA LEU A 21 -63.94 -51.21 -43.30
C LEU A 21 -62.75 -50.65 -44.10
N GLY A 22 -62.07 -51.52 -44.86
CA GLY A 22 -60.71 -51.25 -45.35
C GLY A 22 -60.60 -50.28 -46.51
N ARG A 23 -59.37 -49.77 -46.73
CA ARG A 23 -58.93 -49.22 -48.03
C ARG A 23 -58.68 -50.39 -48.99
N PRO A 24 -59.42 -50.47 -50.10
CA PRO A 24 -58.79 -50.83 -51.37
C PRO A 24 -59.18 -49.84 -52.49
N ALA A 25 -58.60 -50.04 -53.68
CA ALA A 25 -59.06 -49.47 -54.95
C ALA A 25 -59.11 -47.92 -55.08
N ALA A 26 -58.01 -47.23 -54.74
CA ALA A 26 -57.77 -45.84 -55.17
C ALA A 26 -56.37 -45.60 -55.80
N THR A 27 -55.58 -46.66 -56.00
CA THR A 27 -54.22 -46.62 -56.59
C THR A 27 -54.23 -46.96 -58.08
N ALA A 28 -55.23 -46.46 -58.83
CA ALA A 28 -55.49 -46.87 -60.21
C ALA A 28 -55.82 -45.73 -61.19
N LEU A 29 -55.96 -44.48 -60.74
CA LEU A 29 -56.10 -43.31 -61.61
C LEU A 29 -55.17 -42.18 -61.16
N ASN A 30 -54.21 -41.82 -62.00
CA ASN A 30 -53.35 -40.65 -61.82
C ASN A 30 -54.15 -39.36 -62.11
N LEU A 31 -54.74 -38.77 -61.08
CA LEU A 31 -55.38 -37.45 -61.12
C LEU A 31 -54.55 -36.45 -60.29
N PRO A 32 -54.01 -35.37 -60.90
CA PRO A 32 -53.18 -34.41 -60.18
C PRO A 32 -54.01 -33.54 -59.24
N TRP A 33 -53.59 -33.46 -57.97
CA TRP A 33 -54.24 -32.63 -56.95
C TRP A 33 -53.63 -31.21 -56.92
N PRO A 34 -54.38 -30.14 -57.24
CA PRO A 34 -53.85 -28.78 -57.19
C PRO A 34 -53.78 -28.28 -55.74
N GLY A 35 -52.59 -28.29 -55.16
CA GLY A 35 -52.41 -27.98 -53.72
C GLY A 35 -50.97 -27.69 -53.28
N GLN A 36 -50.11 -27.18 -54.16
CA GLN A 36 -48.76 -26.73 -53.76
C GLN A 36 -48.80 -25.36 -53.08
N ALA A 37 -48.81 -25.36 -51.75
CA ALA A 37 -48.21 -24.28 -50.97
C ALA A 37 -46.78 -24.70 -50.62
N VAL A 38 -45.79 -24.23 -51.39
CA VAL A 38 -44.38 -24.43 -51.05
C VAL A 38 -44.05 -23.55 -49.85
N ALA A 39 -43.98 -24.15 -48.67
CA ALA A 39 -43.36 -23.49 -47.53
C ALA A 39 -41.86 -23.32 -47.83
N PRO A 40 -41.25 -22.16 -47.57
CA PRO A 40 -39.81 -22.02 -47.66
C PRO A 40 -39.16 -22.80 -46.50
N ASP A 41 -38.61 -23.98 -46.80
CA ASP A 41 -37.80 -24.80 -45.87
C ASP A 41 -36.40 -24.18 -45.61
N GLY A 42 -36.37 -22.86 -45.47
CA GLY A 42 -35.26 -22.10 -44.91
C GLY A 42 -35.35 -22.12 -43.37
N PRO A 43 -34.29 -22.51 -42.65
CA PRO A 43 -34.34 -22.51 -41.19
C PRO A 43 -34.35 -21.07 -40.68
N ARG A 44 -35.43 -20.69 -39.99
CA ARG A 44 -35.67 -19.32 -39.49
C ARG A 44 -34.44 -18.75 -38.78
N LEU A 45 -33.88 -17.69 -39.36
CA LEU A 45 -32.74 -16.99 -38.79
C LEU A 45 -33.24 -15.95 -37.78
N ARG A 46 -32.63 -15.92 -36.61
CA ARG A 46 -32.74 -14.77 -35.71
C ARG A 46 -31.75 -13.73 -36.17
N THR A 47 -32.26 -12.61 -36.65
CA THR A 47 -31.48 -11.46 -37.09
C THR A 47 -31.39 -10.39 -35.99
N ALA A 48 -30.40 -9.53 -36.09
CA ALA A 48 -30.32 -8.25 -35.40
C ALA A 48 -29.97 -7.17 -36.43
N VAL A 49 -30.24 -5.91 -36.13
CA VAL A 49 -29.91 -4.79 -37.02
C VAL A 49 -28.51 -4.25 -36.66
N VAL A 50 -27.70 -3.91 -37.66
CA VAL A 50 -26.47 -3.13 -37.47
C VAL A 50 -26.87 -1.69 -37.20
N ASP A 51 -26.58 -1.17 -36.02
CA ASP A 51 -26.91 0.21 -35.63
C ASP A 51 -25.66 1.07 -35.40
N ARG A 52 -25.90 2.36 -35.15
CA ARG A 52 -24.89 3.33 -34.72
C ARG A 52 -25.24 3.81 -33.32
N GLY A 53 -24.22 3.92 -32.48
CA GLY A 53 -24.38 4.46 -31.13
C GLY A 53 -23.12 4.26 -30.30
N SER A 54 -23.24 4.55 -29.01
CA SER A 54 -22.12 4.52 -28.08
C SER A 54 -21.63 3.10 -27.79
N ILE A 55 -20.31 2.91 -27.72
CA ILE A 55 -19.65 1.77 -27.08
C ILE A 55 -18.74 2.29 -25.96
N THR A 56 -18.79 1.62 -24.81
CA THR A 56 -17.92 1.87 -23.65
C THR A 56 -17.10 0.64 -23.36
N ALA A 57 -15.78 0.69 -23.60
CA ALA A 57 -14.88 -0.39 -23.23
C ALA A 57 -14.51 -0.27 -21.75
N ALA A 58 -14.89 -1.24 -20.93
CA ALA A 58 -14.65 -1.22 -19.49
C ALA A 58 -13.95 -2.49 -18.99
N VAL A 59 -12.99 -2.31 -18.09
CA VAL A 59 -12.34 -3.40 -17.36
C VAL A 59 -13.12 -3.66 -16.07
N ALA A 60 -13.59 -4.89 -15.89
CA ALA A 60 -14.23 -5.32 -14.65
C ALA A 60 -13.17 -5.59 -13.58
N ALA A 61 -13.38 -5.07 -12.37
CA ALA A 61 -12.49 -5.27 -11.23
C ALA A 61 -13.31 -5.44 -9.94
N THR A 62 -12.73 -6.09 -8.93
CA THR A 62 -13.27 -6.15 -7.57
C THR A 62 -12.33 -5.45 -6.60
N GLY A 63 -12.86 -4.87 -5.53
CA GLY A 63 -12.05 -4.14 -4.56
C GLY A 63 -12.73 -3.98 -3.20
N THR A 64 -11.97 -3.49 -2.23
CA THR A 64 -12.47 -3.14 -0.90
C THR A 64 -12.49 -1.64 -0.70
N VAL A 65 -13.51 -1.14 0.02
CA VAL A 65 -13.56 0.23 0.52
C VAL A 65 -12.61 0.37 1.71
N ASN A 66 -11.75 1.39 1.70
CA ASN A 66 -10.78 1.71 2.74
C ASN A 66 -10.84 3.22 3.05
N PRO A 67 -10.56 3.68 4.29
CA PRO A 67 -10.47 5.11 4.59
C PRO A 67 -9.24 5.74 3.91
N LEU A 68 -9.34 7.03 3.58
CA LEU A 68 -8.24 7.79 2.97
C LEU A 68 -6.98 7.87 3.85
N VAL A 69 -7.16 7.97 5.17
CA VAL A 69 -6.07 7.96 6.17
C VAL A 69 -6.49 7.11 7.36
N THR A 70 -5.67 6.11 7.69
CA THR A 70 -5.80 5.27 8.89
C THR A 70 -4.53 5.33 9.73
N VAL A 71 -4.67 5.23 11.06
CA VAL A 71 -3.55 5.08 11.99
C VAL A 71 -3.87 4.00 13.01
N SER A 72 -2.93 3.08 13.19
CA SER A 72 -2.96 2.04 14.21
C SER A 72 -2.32 2.55 15.50
N VAL A 73 -3.09 2.64 16.58
CA VAL A 73 -2.63 3.05 17.90
C VAL A 73 -2.37 1.82 18.75
N GLY A 74 -1.12 1.64 19.19
CA GLY A 74 -0.71 0.55 20.08
C GLY A 74 -0.14 1.06 21.41
N SER A 75 0.15 0.14 22.33
CA SER A 75 0.89 0.47 23.56
C SER A 75 2.40 0.28 23.38
N GLN A 76 3.19 1.21 23.92
CA GLN A 76 4.64 1.08 24.07
C GLN A 76 5.03 0.44 25.42
N LEU A 77 4.10 0.35 26.37
CA LEU A 77 4.31 -0.23 27.70
C LEU A 77 3.49 -1.51 27.90
N SER A 78 4.06 -2.43 28.67
CA SER A 78 3.35 -3.60 29.19
C SER A 78 2.60 -3.23 30.47
N GLY A 79 1.34 -3.65 30.60
CA GLY A 79 0.48 -3.31 31.74
C GLY A 79 -0.97 -3.78 31.54
N GLN A 80 -1.81 -3.62 32.56
CA GLN A 80 -3.24 -3.93 32.47
C GLN A 80 -4.03 -2.69 32.03
N ILE A 81 -5.02 -2.83 31.15
CA ILE A 81 -5.94 -1.75 30.80
C ILE A 81 -6.87 -1.48 31.97
N ARG A 82 -6.75 -0.30 32.59
CA ARG A 82 -7.54 0.13 33.74
C ARG A 82 -8.84 0.80 33.33
N GLU A 83 -8.79 1.66 32.31
CA GLU A 83 -9.93 2.43 31.82
C GLU A 83 -9.93 2.48 30.28
N LEU A 84 -11.12 2.32 29.69
CA LEU A 84 -11.39 2.62 28.28
C LEU A 84 -12.19 3.93 28.22
N LEU A 85 -11.79 4.83 27.33
CA LEU A 85 -12.33 6.20 27.22
C LEU A 85 -12.89 6.52 25.83
N ALA A 86 -12.71 5.61 24.86
CA ALA A 86 -13.33 5.66 23.54
C ALA A 86 -13.66 4.24 23.07
N ASP A 87 -14.85 4.08 22.48
CA ASP A 87 -15.32 2.82 21.90
C ASP A 87 -15.42 2.90 20.37
N PHE A 88 -15.72 1.78 19.72
CA PHE A 88 -16.00 1.74 18.28
C PHE A 88 -17.06 2.78 17.88
N ASN A 89 -16.92 3.36 16.68
CA ASN A 89 -17.71 4.49 16.17
C ASN A 89 -17.61 5.81 16.95
N THR A 90 -16.84 5.88 18.05
CA THR A 90 -16.61 7.14 18.79
C THR A 90 -15.74 8.08 17.95
N ARG A 91 -16.14 9.35 17.85
CA ARG A 91 -15.28 10.41 17.30
C ARG A 91 -14.29 10.88 18.37
N VAL A 92 -13.02 10.95 18.00
CA VAL A 92 -11.90 11.32 18.88
C VAL A 92 -11.09 12.45 18.26
N ARG A 93 -10.48 13.29 19.10
CA ARG A 93 -9.59 14.37 18.68
C ARG A 93 -8.11 14.00 18.82
N ALA A 94 -7.25 14.67 18.08
CA ALA A 94 -5.80 14.55 18.27
C ALA A 94 -5.41 14.87 19.74
N GLY A 95 -4.59 14.01 20.33
CA GLY A 95 -4.18 14.10 21.75
C GLY A 95 -5.22 13.63 22.78
N GLN A 96 -6.48 13.35 22.37
CA GLN A 96 -7.52 12.85 23.26
C GLN A 96 -7.13 11.46 23.81
N PRO A 97 -7.25 11.21 25.13
CA PRO A 97 -7.02 9.89 25.70
C PRO A 97 -8.13 8.91 25.28
N VAL A 98 -7.75 7.73 24.82
CA VAL A 98 -8.66 6.65 24.38
C VAL A 98 -8.64 5.44 25.32
N ALA A 99 -7.53 5.22 26.02
CA ALA A 99 -7.41 4.22 27.08
C ALA A 99 -6.33 4.62 28.10
N ARG A 100 -6.37 4.01 29.29
CA ARG A 100 -5.34 4.14 30.33
C ARG A 100 -4.90 2.76 30.81
N LEU A 101 -3.59 2.57 30.92
CA LEU A 101 -3.00 1.47 31.66
C LEU A 101 -3.07 1.73 33.17
N ASP A 102 -2.94 0.68 33.96
CA ASP A 102 -2.78 0.82 35.41
C ASP A 102 -1.42 1.44 35.77
N THR A 103 -1.46 2.57 36.46
CA THR A 103 -0.30 3.42 36.72
C THR A 103 0.36 3.17 38.07
N GLN A 104 -0.20 2.33 38.95
CA GLN A 104 0.25 2.22 40.36
C GLN A 104 1.76 1.94 40.51
N GLN A 105 2.32 1.07 39.67
CA GLN A 105 3.76 0.78 39.68
C GLN A 105 4.63 1.93 39.14
N LEU A 106 4.12 2.73 38.20
CA LEU A 106 4.81 3.90 37.64
C LEU A 106 4.73 5.10 38.59
N GLU A 107 3.60 5.29 39.26
CA GLU A 107 3.43 6.30 40.31
C GLU A 107 4.32 6.02 41.52
N ALA A 108 4.43 4.76 41.96
CA ALA A 108 5.37 4.36 43.01
C ALA A 108 6.84 4.61 42.60
N LYS A 109 7.21 4.29 41.35
CA LYS A 109 8.54 4.61 40.80
C LYS A 109 8.78 6.13 40.72
N ARG A 110 7.77 6.92 40.36
CA ARG A 110 7.85 8.39 40.28
C ARG A 110 8.05 9.00 41.67
N ALA A 111 7.33 8.51 42.68
CA ALA A 111 7.50 8.94 44.07
C ALA A 111 8.92 8.62 44.59
N ALA A 112 9.43 7.42 44.32
CA ALA A 112 10.80 7.04 44.67
C ALA A 112 11.84 7.91 43.94
N ALA A 113 11.69 8.13 42.63
CA ALA A 113 12.61 8.95 41.84
C ALA A 113 12.56 10.45 42.21
N ALA A 114 11.42 10.95 42.70
CA ALA A 114 11.31 12.30 43.24
C ALA A 114 12.05 12.45 44.59
N ALA A 115 11.93 11.45 45.48
CA ALA A 115 12.71 11.42 46.72
C ALA A 115 14.23 11.27 46.48
N ASP A 116 14.64 10.50 45.45
CA ASP A 116 16.03 10.43 44.99
C ASP A 116 16.56 11.82 44.53
N VAL A 117 15.71 12.64 43.89
CA VAL A 117 16.04 14.02 43.49
C VAL A 117 16.17 14.92 44.73
N GLU A 118 15.19 14.93 45.62
CA GLU A 118 15.21 15.73 46.86
C GLU A 118 16.47 15.42 47.71
N ALA A 119 16.80 14.14 47.88
CA ALA A 119 18.01 13.71 48.58
C ALA A 119 19.31 14.20 47.88
N ALA A 120 19.32 14.28 46.55
CA ALA A 120 20.46 14.82 45.79
C ALA A 120 20.53 16.36 45.85
N GLU A 121 19.41 17.07 45.90
CA GLU A 121 19.35 18.52 46.11
C GLU A 121 19.90 18.90 47.50
N ILE A 122 19.53 18.15 48.53
CA ILE A 122 20.12 18.27 49.88
C ILE A 122 21.63 17.98 49.85
N GLY A 123 22.06 16.98 49.07
CA GLY A 123 23.49 16.71 48.84
C GLY A 123 24.25 17.89 48.21
N VAL A 124 23.65 18.56 47.22
CA VAL A 124 24.20 19.79 46.62
C VAL A 124 24.26 20.94 47.63
N LEU A 125 23.22 21.12 48.45
CA LEU A 125 23.19 22.15 49.49
C LEU A 125 24.30 21.95 50.53
N VAL A 126 24.49 20.73 51.02
CA VAL A 126 25.57 20.38 51.96
C VAL A 126 26.95 20.59 51.32
N ALA A 127 27.14 20.18 50.06
CA ALA A 127 28.40 20.39 49.35
C ALA A 127 28.71 21.88 49.15
N ARG A 128 27.70 22.71 48.85
CA ARG A 128 27.85 24.17 48.69
C ARG A 128 28.22 24.84 50.02
N ALA A 129 27.57 24.50 51.12
CA ALA A 129 27.94 25.01 52.45
C ALA A 129 29.37 24.60 52.86
N ALA A 130 29.80 23.39 52.51
CA ALA A 130 31.19 22.93 52.73
C ALA A 130 32.21 23.72 51.88
N ALA A 131 31.87 24.06 50.63
CA ALA A 131 32.71 24.90 49.77
C ALA A 131 32.78 26.36 50.27
N GLU A 132 31.65 26.96 50.64
CA GLU A 132 31.59 28.30 51.23
C GLU A 132 32.47 28.40 52.47
N LYS A 133 32.40 27.41 53.38
CA LYS A 133 33.30 27.34 54.53
C LYS A 133 34.78 27.26 54.11
N ALA A 134 35.13 26.35 53.19
CA ALA A 134 36.52 26.19 52.76
C ALA A 134 37.08 27.45 52.06
N GLU A 135 36.22 28.22 51.39
CA GLU A 135 36.56 29.52 50.81
C GLU A 135 36.76 30.61 51.87
N ALA A 136 35.96 30.62 52.93
CA ALA A 136 36.15 31.50 54.09
C ALA A 136 37.45 31.15 54.86
N ASP A 137 37.74 29.86 55.04
CA ASP A 137 39.00 29.37 55.63
C ASP A 137 40.22 29.81 54.78
N ALA A 138 40.11 29.74 53.45
CA ALA A 138 41.15 30.24 52.54
C ALA A 138 41.31 31.78 52.60
N ALA A 139 40.21 32.53 52.67
CA ALA A 139 40.26 33.99 52.84
C ALA A 139 40.90 34.39 54.18
N SER A 140 40.65 33.63 55.25
CA SER A 140 41.32 33.77 56.55
C SER A 140 42.83 33.52 56.45
N ALA A 141 43.26 32.48 55.73
CA ALA A 141 44.68 32.21 55.50
C ALA A 141 45.38 33.33 54.70
N VAL A 142 44.71 33.92 53.70
CA VAL A 142 45.21 35.12 52.98
C VAL A 142 45.35 36.33 53.93
N ALA A 143 44.41 36.54 54.85
CA ALA A 143 44.50 37.60 55.84
C ALA A 143 45.66 37.38 56.84
N GLN A 144 45.90 36.13 57.26
CA GLN A 144 47.03 35.77 58.11
C GLN A 144 48.38 35.98 57.42
N LEU A 145 48.50 35.64 56.13
CA LEU A 145 49.71 35.92 55.35
C LEU A 145 49.98 37.43 55.28
N ARG A 146 48.97 38.26 54.98
CA ARG A 146 49.10 39.73 54.95
C ARG A 146 49.52 40.32 56.31
N ALA A 147 49.07 39.73 57.41
CA ALA A 147 49.52 40.13 58.75
C ALA A 147 51.00 39.78 58.99
N ALA A 148 51.48 38.65 58.49
CA ALA A 148 52.89 38.27 58.53
C ALA A 148 53.77 39.12 57.59
N GLU A 149 53.28 39.46 56.38
CA GLU A 149 53.91 40.40 55.46
C GLU A 149 54.10 41.78 56.10
N ALA A 150 53.05 42.30 56.75
CA ALA A 150 53.11 43.54 57.53
C ALA A 150 53.97 43.43 58.80
N GLY A 151 54.24 42.21 59.30
CA GLY A 151 55.27 41.93 60.30
C GLY A 151 56.67 42.14 59.71
N ALA A 152 57.04 41.28 58.75
CA ALA A 152 58.36 41.30 58.11
C ALA A 152 58.72 42.65 57.48
N ALA A 153 57.75 43.42 56.95
CA ALA A 153 58.00 44.77 56.45
C ALA A 153 58.38 45.79 57.55
N ARG A 154 57.85 45.63 58.78
CA ARG A 154 58.26 46.46 59.94
C ARG A 154 59.63 46.04 60.46
N ASP A 155 59.90 44.74 60.52
CA ASP A 155 61.21 44.22 60.96
C ASP A 155 62.31 44.55 59.94
N GLU A 156 61.98 44.63 58.64
CA GLU A 156 62.91 45.10 57.61
C GLU A 156 63.17 46.60 57.69
N ALA A 157 62.16 47.42 58.04
CA ALA A 157 62.38 48.83 58.34
C ALA A 157 63.29 49.01 59.56
N ALA A 158 63.01 48.30 60.66
CA ALA A 158 63.85 48.32 61.86
C ALA A 158 65.29 47.84 61.60
N LEU A 159 65.49 46.85 60.72
CA LEU A 159 66.82 46.46 60.27
C LEU A 159 67.50 47.57 59.47
N ARG A 160 66.82 48.26 58.55
CA ARG A 160 67.40 49.39 57.79
C ARG A 160 67.85 50.53 58.71
N ASP A 161 67.06 50.84 59.73
CA ASP A 161 67.38 51.86 60.72
C ASP A 161 68.61 51.44 61.57
N ALA A 162 68.64 50.19 62.05
CA ALA A 162 69.79 49.64 62.78
C ALA A 162 71.07 49.55 61.90
N ASP A 163 70.94 49.21 60.61
CA ASP A 163 72.01 49.24 59.62
C ASP A 163 72.60 50.65 59.47
N TYR A 164 71.73 51.68 59.45
CA TYR A 164 72.15 53.07 59.36
C TYR A 164 72.86 53.55 60.64
N GLU A 165 72.34 53.23 61.83
CA GLU A 165 72.99 53.56 63.10
C GLU A 165 74.34 52.85 63.28
N ALA A 166 74.45 51.57 62.91
CA ALA A 166 75.69 50.80 62.97
C ALA A 166 76.76 51.39 62.04
N ARG A 167 76.42 51.73 60.79
CA ARG A 167 77.33 52.40 59.85
C ARG A 167 77.78 53.76 60.39
N ARG A 168 76.83 54.62 60.81
CA ARG A 168 77.10 55.98 61.31
C ARG A 168 77.98 55.98 62.57
N THR A 169 77.76 55.06 63.51
CA THR A 169 78.56 54.98 64.74
C THR A 169 79.97 54.42 64.48
N GLU A 170 80.12 53.46 63.56
CA GLU A 170 81.43 52.97 63.10
C GLU A 170 82.22 54.06 62.34
N GLU A 171 81.56 54.87 61.51
CA GLU A 171 82.16 56.04 60.85
C GLU A 171 82.65 57.08 61.87
N LEU A 172 81.81 57.46 62.85
CA LEU A 172 82.19 58.38 63.92
C LEU A 172 83.35 57.83 64.77
N ARG A 173 83.39 56.51 65.02
CA ARG A 173 84.50 55.84 65.71
C ARG A 173 85.80 55.90 64.90
N ARG A 174 85.75 55.69 63.58
CA ARG A 174 86.90 55.83 62.67
C ARG A 174 87.39 57.27 62.57
N GLY A 175 86.48 58.25 62.62
CA GLY A 175 86.78 59.67 62.69
C GLY A 175 87.32 60.16 64.05
N GLY A 176 87.50 59.27 65.04
CA GLY A 176 88.04 59.61 66.36
C GLY A 176 87.07 60.34 67.31
N THR A 177 85.82 60.57 66.89
CA THR A 177 84.81 61.31 67.67
C THR A 177 83.77 60.42 68.36
N GLY A 178 83.64 59.16 67.93
CA GLY A 178 82.66 58.18 68.47
C GLY A 178 83.27 57.20 69.47
N ALA A 179 82.51 56.88 70.53
CA ALA A 179 82.95 55.92 71.56
C ALA A 179 82.81 54.45 71.09
N VAL A 180 83.84 53.63 71.35
CA VAL A 180 83.89 52.21 70.96
C VAL A 180 82.68 51.42 71.49
N ARG A 181 82.29 51.66 72.75
CA ARG A 181 81.12 51.02 73.39
C ARG A 181 79.83 51.20 72.58
N ASP A 182 79.65 52.36 71.97
CA ASP A 182 78.38 52.74 71.35
C ASP A 182 78.29 52.17 69.92
N ALA A 183 79.43 52.07 69.20
CA ALA A 183 79.52 51.32 67.95
C ALA A 183 79.30 49.80 68.17
N VAL A 184 79.88 49.21 69.23
CA VAL A 184 79.65 47.79 69.58
C VAL A 184 78.17 47.54 69.93
N ARG A 185 77.52 48.47 70.65
CA ARG A 185 76.08 48.40 70.92
C ARG A 185 75.24 48.45 69.63
N ALA A 186 75.57 49.35 68.70
CA ALA A 186 74.85 49.47 67.43
C ALA A 186 75.00 48.19 66.57
N GLY A 187 76.20 47.60 66.50
CA GLY A 187 76.42 46.32 65.84
C GLY A 187 75.59 45.17 66.44
N PHE A 188 75.52 45.07 67.77
CA PHE A 188 74.65 44.07 68.42
C PHE A 188 73.16 44.29 68.13
N MET A 189 72.70 45.55 68.06
CA MET A 189 71.32 45.87 67.69
C MET A 189 71.02 45.53 66.22
N GLN A 190 71.98 45.72 65.32
CA GLN A 190 71.90 45.30 63.91
C GLN A 190 71.79 43.77 63.79
N GLU A 191 72.62 43.01 64.51
CA GLU A 191 72.55 41.54 64.54
C GLU A 191 71.20 41.05 65.09
N LYS A 192 70.69 41.69 66.15
CA LYS A 192 69.35 41.40 66.69
C LYS A 192 68.25 41.65 65.65
N ALA A 193 68.20 42.83 65.04
CA ALA A 193 67.19 43.17 64.03
C ALA A 193 67.26 42.23 62.80
N ARG A 194 68.45 41.76 62.45
CA ARG A 194 68.65 40.76 61.40
C ARG A 194 68.09 39.39 61.77
N ALA A 195 68.21 38.98 63.04
CA ALA A 195 67.60 37.75 63.55
C ALA A 195 66.07 37.87 63.65
N ASP A 196 65.55 39.01 64.12
CA ASP A 196 64.12 39.30 64.19
C ASP A 196 63.47 39.22 62.78
N LEU A 197 64.07 39.87 61.77
CA LEU A 197 63.62 39.77 60.37
C LEU A 197 63.71 38.35 59.80
N ALA A 198 64.72 37.56 60.18
CA ALA A 198 64.82 36.16 59.76
C ALA A 198 63.67 35.31 60.32
N ASN A 199 63.29 35.54 61.58
CA ASN A 199 62.13 34.90 62.21
C ASN A 199 60.82 35.32 61.53
N ALA A 200 60.63 36.61 61.23
CA ALA A 200 59.44 37.11 60.53
C ALA A 200 59.31 36.53 59.12
N ARG A 201 60.43 36.38 58.39
CA ARG A 201 60.44 35.73 57.06
C ARG A 201 60.13 34.23 57.14
N ALA A 202 60.56 33.53 58.19
CA ALA A 202 60.15 32.14 58.43
C ALA A 202 58.64 32.03 58.71
N GLN A 203 58.07 32.95 59.51
CA GLN A 203 56.63 33.00 59.76
C GLN A 203 55.82 33.31 58.49
N MET A 204 56.28 34.21 57.61
CA MET A 204 55.64 34.42 56.30
C MET A 204 55.58 33.13 55.47
N ALA A 205 56.70 32.40 55.36
CA ALA A 205 56.75 31.15 54.60
C ALA A 205 55.79 30.08 55.16
N GLU A 206 55.65 30.00 56.49
CA GLU A 206 54.65 29.15 57.15
C GLU A 206 53.21 29.55 56.77
N LYS A 207 52.88 30.86 56.80
CA LYS A 207 51.53 31.34 56.43
C LYS A 207 51.26 31.24 54.93
N GLU A 208 52.27 31.32 54.07
CA GLU A 208 52.11 31.05 52.65
C GLU A 208 51.84 29.56 52.37
N ALA A 209 52.54 28.65 53.03
CA ALA A 209 52.23 27.22 52.96
C ALA A 209 50.79 26.94 53.46
N GLY A 210 50.37 27.60 54.53
CA GLY A 210 48.98 27.58 55.03
C GLY A 210 47.96 28.09 54.01
N ARG A 211 48.23 29.24 53.37
CA ARG A 211 47.41 29.80 52.28
C ARG A 211 47.24 28.81 51.13
N LEU A 212 48.34 28.25 50.62
CA LEU A 212 48.32 27.29 49.51
C LEU A 212 47.56 26.01 49.86
N SER A 213 47.66 25.54 51.11
CA SER A 213 46.89 24.41 51.62
C SER A 213 45.38 24.70 51.66
N ALA A 214 44.99 25.87 52.17
CA ALA A 214 43.59 26.29 52.24
C ALA A 214 42.98 26.56 50.85
N GLU A 215 43.73 27.18 49.93
CA GLU A 215 43.32 27.33 48.52
C GLU A 215 43.12 25.99 47.81
N ALA A 216 43.94 24.99 48.12
CA ALA A 216 43.77 23.63 47.61
C ALA A 216 42.50 22.96 48.19
N ALA A 217 42.22 23.15 49.49
CA ALA A 217 40.99 22.66 50.13
C ALA A 217 39.72 23.32 49.57
N ALA A 218 39.74 24.63 49.34
CA ALA A 218 38.66 25.34 48.67
C ALA A 218 38.46 24.81 47.22
N ARG A 219 39.55 24.50 46.51
CA ARG A 219 39.48 23.91 45.16
C ARG A 219 38.88 22.50 45.15
N THR A 220 39.17 21.65 46.14
CA THR A 220 38.57 20.31 46.23
C THR A 220 37.10 20.38 46.66
N ALA A 221 36.73 21.26 47.59
CA ALA A 221 35.33 21.46 47.97
C ALA A 221 34.48 22.00 46.78
N ARG A 222 34.99 22.98 46.02
CA ARG A 222 34.37 23.41 44.75
C ARG A 222 34.24 22.29 43.70
N ALA A 223 35.11 21.28 43.73
CA ALA A 223 34.99 20.11 42.87
C ALA A 223 33.92 19.12 43.39
N GLN A 224 33.77 18.99 44.70
CA GLN A 224 32.70 18.21 45.33
C GLN A 224 31.31 18.78 45.04
N VAL A 225 31.15 20.11 45.02
CA VAL A 225 29.91 20.78 44.56
C VAL A 225 29.51 20.31 43.17
N ARG A 226 30.44 20.37 42.20
CA ARG A 226 30.17 19.92 40.81
C ARG A 226 29.87 18.41 40.72
N ALA A 227 30.47 17.60 41.59
CA ALA A 227 30.17 16.17 41.65
C ALA A 227 28.75 15.90 42.20
N ALA A 228 28.31 16.64 43.22
CA ALA A 228 26.94 16.59 43.73
C ALA A 228 25.93 17.11 42.69
N GLU A 229 26.24 18.18 41.97
CA GLU A 229 25.39 18.73 40.90
C GLU A 229 25.25 17.77 39.73
N ALA A 230 26.31 17.03 39.37
CA ALA A 230 26.25 15.96 38.38
C ALA A 230 25.39 14.76 38.86
N ALA A 231 25.48 14.39 40.15
CA ALA A 231 24.63 13.36 40.73
C ALA A 231 23.15 13.76 40.75
N LEU A 232 22.85 15.03 41.08
CA LEU A 232 21.51 15.60 41.00
C LEU A 232 20.97 15.56 39.55
N ALA A 233 21.78 15.98 38.56
CA ALA A 233 21.40 15.90 37.15
C ALA A 233 21.07 14.45 36.71
N GLN A 234 21.81 13.45 37.21
CA GLN A 234 21.50 12.04 36.99
C GLN A 234 20.14 11.62 37.60
N ARG A 235 19.80 12.10 38.81
CA ARG A 235 18.48 11.80 39.42
C ARG A 235 17.34 12.49 38.71
N ILE A 236 17.52 13.74 38.26
CA ILE A 236 16.53 14.46 37.46
C ILE A 236 16.29 13.73 36.12
N ALA A 237 17.34 13.21 35.48
CA ALA A 237 17.20 12.39 34.27
C ALA A 237 16.46 11.07 34.55
N GLN A 238 16.72 10.41 35.68
CA GLN A 238 16.03 9.19 36.11
C GLN A 238 14.53 9.44 36.38
N LEU A 239 14.18 10.52 37.09
CA LEU A 239 12.80 10.95 37.31
C LEU A 239 12.11 11.26 35.97
N ARG A 240 12.76 12.02 35.08
CA ARG A 240 12.22 12.36 33.76
C ARG A 240 11.93 11.13 32.90
N GLN A 241 12.73 10.06 32.98
CA GLN A 241 12.42 8.81 32.29
C GLN A 241 11.11 8.20 32.81
N VAL A 242 10.93 8.14 34.13
CA VAL A 242 9.69 7.60 34.73
C VAL A 242 8.47 8.46 34.39
N GLU A 243 8.63 9.78 34.27
CA GLU A 243 7.55 10.68 33.81
C GLU A 243 7.21 10.52 32.31
N VAL A 244 8.20 10.20 31.46
CA VAL A 244 7.96 9.81 30.06
C VAL A 244 7.22 8.48 30.01
N ASP A 245 7.62 7.48 30.80
CA ASP A 245 6.91 6.20 30.91
C ASP A 245 5.46 6.42 31.38
N LEU A 246 5.25 7.24 32.42
CA LEU A 246 3.91 7.60 32.91
C LEU A 246 3.06 8.30 31.83
N SER A 247 3.69 9.09 30.94
CA SER A 247 2.98 9.71 29.81
C SER A 247 2.46 8.67 28.80
N PHE A 248 3.21 7.59 28.55
CA PHE A 248 2.80 6.49 27.68
C PHE A 248 1.73 5.57 28.29
N ALA A 249 1.54 5.60 29.61
CA ALA A 249 0.43 4.90 30.27
C ALA A 249 -0.96 5.47 29.91
N THR A 250 -1.02 6.73 29.43
CA THR A 250 -2.24 7.29 28.83
C THR A 250 -2.17 7.19 27.31
N ILE A 251 -2.86 6.21 26.73
CA ILE A 251 -2.92 5.98 25.29
C ILE A 251 -3.81 7.06 24.65
N ARG A 252 -3.32 7.75 23.62
CA ARG A 252 -3.98 8.91 22.97
C ARG A 252 -4.14 8.71 21.48
N SER A 253 -5.16 9.34 20.88
CA SER A 253 -5.26 9.41 19.42
C SER A 253 -4.18 10.33 18.83
N PRO A 254 -3.44 9.90 17.79
CA PRO A 254 -2.48 10.76 17.10
C PRO A 254 -3.14 11.69 16.06
N ILE A 255 -4.41 11.47 15.72
CA ILE A 255 -5.18 12.23 14.73
C ILE A 255 -6.58 12.56 15.26
N ASP A 256 -7.22 13.61 14.73
CA ASP A 256 -8.68 13.72 14.79
C ASP A 256 -9.29 12.63 13.89
N GLY A 257 -10.40 12.01 14.30
CA GLY A 257 -11.00 10.92 13.53
C GLY A 257 -12.12 10.15 14.21
N VAL A 258 -12.39 8.95 13.70
CA VAL A 258 -13.35 7.97 14.25
C VAL A 258 -12.66 6.63 14.50
N VAL A 259 -12.98 6.00 15.63
CA VAL A 259 -12.49 4.65 15.98
C VAL A 259 -13.22 3.60 15.14
N ILE A 260 -12.48 2.93 14.24
CA ILE A 260 -12.99 1.82 13.41
C ILE A 260 -12.99 0.52 14.20
N SER A 261 -11.89 0.21 14.89
CA SER A 261 -11.77 -1.00 15.70
C SER A 261 -11.19 -0.71 17.08
N ARG A 262 -11.66 -1.47 18.06
CA ARG A 262 -11.05 -1.65 19.38
C ARG A 262 -10.62 -3.12 19.46
N ASN A 263 -9.35 -3.37 19.71
CA ASN A 263 -8.72 -4.69 19.72
C ASN A 263 -8.24 -5.08 21.13
N VAL A 264 -8.87 -4.48 22.15
CA VAL A 264 -8.50 -4.63 23.56
C VAL A 264 -9.73 -4.43 24.46
N ASP A 265 -9.77 -5.12 25.60
CA ASP A 265 -10.84 -5.02 26.60
C ASP A 265 -10.36 -4.52 27.97
N LEU A 266 -11.28 -4.03 28.79
CA LEU A 266 -10.98 -3.51 30.13
C LEU A 266 -10.57 -4.67 31.06
N GLY A 267 -9.46 -4.51 31.77
CA GLY A 267 -8.83 -5.57 32.56
C GLY A 267 -7.92 -6.51 31.74
N GLN A 268 -7.80 -6.34 30.42
CA GLN A 268 -6.84 -7.11 29.62
C GLN A 268 -5.40 -6.62 29.86
N THR A 269 -4.46 -7.56 29.99
CA THR A 269 -3.02 -7.26 30.02
C THR A 269 -2.46 -7.15 28.62
N VAL A 270 -1.82 -6.02 28.31
CA VAL A 270 -1.03 -5.83 27.08
C VAL A 270 0.46 -6.02 27.38
N ALA A 271 1.19 -6.60 26.43
CA ALA A 271 2.64 -6.78 26.52
C ALA A 271 3.30 -6.20 25.26
N ALA A 272 4.18 -5.22 25.43
CA ALA A 272 4.81 -4.48 24.32
C ALA A 272 6.23 -4.99 23.96
N SER A 273 6.71 -6.03 24.65
CA SER A 273 8.14 -6.41 24.75
C SER A 273 8.82 -6.94 23.48
N PHE A 274 8.09 -7.14 22.38
CA PHE A 274 8.67 -7.65 21.12
C PHE A 274 7.97 -7.09 19.87
N GLN A 275 6.66 -6.89 19.94
CA GLN A 275 5.86 -6.13 18.98
C GLN A 275 4.83 -5.31 19.76
N ALA A 276 4.58 -4.07 19.36
CA ALA A 276 3.54 -3.24 19.97
C ALA A 276 2.17 -3.73 19.47
N PRO A 277 1.27 -4.25 20.32
CA PRO A 277 -0.05 -4.68 19.89
C PRO A 277 -0.89 -3.48 19.46
N VAL A 278 -1.57 -3.57 18.31
CA VAL A 278 -2.55 -2.57 17.88
C VAL A 278 -3.79 -2.69 18.76
N LEU A 279 -4.12 -1.62 19.48
CA LEU A 279 -5.24 -1.56 20.41
C LEU A 279 -6.45 -0.84 19.81
N PHE A 280 -6.21 0.15 18.94
CA PHE A 280 -7.24 0.87 18.20
C PHE A 280 -6.81 1.11 16.75
N THR A 281 -7.76 1.07 15.81
CA THR A 281 -7.59 1.61 14.46
C THR A 281 -8.48 2.83 14.29
N ILE A 282 -7.88 3.97 13.94
CA ILE A 282 -8.57 5.27 13.85
C ILE A 282 -8.44 5.78 12.41
N ALA A 283 -9.52 6.33 11.85
CA ALA A 283 -9.51 6.96 10.52
C ALA A 283 -9.87 8.44 10.59
N ALA A 284 -9.18 9.28 9.81
CA ALA A 284 -9.28 10.73 9.93
C ALA A 284 -10.65 11.29 9.51
N SER A 285 -11.16 10.84 8.36
CA SER A 285 -12.55 10.99 7.97
C SER A 285 -12.99 9.80 7.12
N LEU A 286 -14.31 9.63 7.02
CA LEU A 286 -14.99 8.73 6.08
C LEU A 286 -15.75 9.51 4.98
N ASP A 287 -15.67 10.84 4.94
CA ASP A 287 -16.35 11.69 3.94
C ASP A 287 -15.77 11.53 2.51
N GLU A 288 -14.51 11.08 2.41
CA GLU A 288 -13.90 10.51 1.20
C GLU A 288 -13.32 9.14 1.56
N VAL A 289 -13.50 8.16 0.68
CA VAL A 289 -12.95 6.80 0.82
C VAL A 289 -12.21 6.37 -0.45
N GLU A 290 -11.26 5.46 -0.30
CA GLU A 290 -10.58 4.82 -1.43
C GLU A 290 -11.11 3.41 -1.65
N VAL A 291 -11.44 3.07 -2.90
CA VAL A 291 -11.64 1.67 -3.28
C VAL A 291 -10.34 1.13 -3.86
N TRP A 292 -9.78 0.11 -3.23
CA TRP A 292 -8.57 -0.57 -3.69
C TRP A 292 -8.98 -1.76 -4.56
N ALA A 293 -8.95 -1.56 -5.88
CA ALA A 293 -9.40 -2.52 -6.87
C ALA A 293 -8.25 -3.38 -7.38
N THR A 294 -8.42 -4.71 -7.41
CA THR A 294 -7.47 -5.65 -8.01
C THR A 294 -7.75 -5.79 -9.51
N VAL A 295 -6.73 -5.53 -10.33
CA VAL A 295 -6.80 -5.64 -11.80
C VAL A 295 -5.73 -6.58 -12.32
N ASP A 296 -6.05 -7.40 -13.32
CA ASP A 296 -5.10 -8.30 -13.97
C ASP A 296 -4.00 -7.55 -14.74
N LYS A 297 -2.78 -8.09 -14.73
CA LYS A 297 -1.63 -7.63 -15.52
C LYS A 297 -1.93 -7.47 -17.02
N ALA A 298 -2.88 -8.21 -17.59
CA ALA A 298 -3.28 -8.11 -18.99
C ALA A 298 -4.00 -6.79 -19.32
N ASP A 299 -4.75 -6.22 -18.38
CA ASP A 299 -5.61 -5.05 -18.59
C ASP A 299 -5.04 -3.75 -18.02
N ILE A 300 -4.13 -3.82 -17.04
CA ILE A 300 -3.58 -2.65 -16.35
C ILE A 300 -2.98 -1.59 -17.30
N GLY A 301 -2.40 -2.01 -18.43
CA GLY A 301 -1.83 -1.12 -19.45
C GLY A 301 -2.84 -0.23 -20.20
N ARG A 302 -4.15 -0.43 -20.00
CA ARG A 302 -5.24 0.41 -20.53
C ARG A 302 -5.74 1.45 -19.52
N ILE A 303 -5.37 1.31 -18.25
CA ILE A 303 -5.87 2.13 -17.15
C ILE A 303 -4.99 3.36 -16.98
N ARG A 304 -5.61 4.52 -16.69
CA ARG A 304 -4.94 5.80 -16.47
C ARG A 304 -5.61 6.57 -15.33
N PRO A 305 -4.85 7.36 -14.54
CA PRO A 305 -5.43 8.34 -13.61
C PRO A 305 -6.44 9.25 -14.30
N GLY A 306 -7.49 9.64 -13.56
CA GLY A 306 -8.60 10.46 -14.02
C GLY A 306 -9.75 9.72 -14.70
N GLN A 307 -9.57 8.45 -15.12
CA GLN A 307 -10.64 7.64 -15.71
C GLN A 307 -11.83 7.46 -14.76
N GLU A 308 -13.03 7.41 -15.33
CA GLU A 308 -14.27 7.24 -14.58
C GLU A 308 -14.55 5.76 -14.29
N VAL A 309 -15.01 5.51 -13.07
CA VAL A 309 -15.22 4.17 -12.53
C VAL A 309 -16.61 4.11 -11.89
N PRO A 310 -17.67 3.90 -12.68
CA PRO A 310 -18.94 3.44 -12.12
C PRO A 310 -18.74 2.12 -11.37
N PHE A 311 -19.16 2.09 -10.11
CA PHE A 311 -19.09 0.91 -9.26
C PHE A 311 -20.40 0.69 -8.50
N THR A 312 -20.59 -0.54 -8.03
CA THR A 312 -21.69 -0.95 -7.16
C THR A 312 -21.13 -1.66 -5.93
N VAL A 313 -21.73 -1.47 -4.76
CA VAL A 313 -21.36 -2.19 -3.52
C VAL A 313 -22.48 -3.15 -3.11
N ALA A 314 -22.12 -4.29 -2.54
CA ALA A 314 -23.08 -5.33 -2.16
C ALA A 314 -24.17 -4.86 -1.17
N ALA A 315 -23.89 -3.82 -0.38
CA ALA A 315 -24.84 -3.22 0.56
C ALA A 315 -25.92 -2.33 -0.08
N PHE A 316 -25.70 -1.83 -1.31
CA PHE A 316 -26.62 -0.94 -2.03
C PHE A 316 -26.88 -1.47 -3.47
N PRO A 317 -27.58 -2.62 -3.60
CA PRO A 317 -27.84 -3.22 -4.91
C PRO A 317 -28.72 -2.32 -5.78
N GLY A 318 -28.29 -2.09 -7.02
CA GLY A 318 -28.98 -1.23 -8.00
C GLY A 318 -28.52 0.24 -8.01
N GLU A 319 -27.88 0.71 -6.94
CA GLU A 319 -27.29 2.06 -6.90
C GLU A 319 -25.88 2.02 -7.54
N THR A 320 -25.69 2.79 -8.61
CA THR A 320 -24.37 2.93 -9.26
C THR A 320 -23.73 4.22 -8.78
N LEU A 321 -22.57 4.10 -8.14
CA LEU A 321 -21.85 5.21 -7.53
C LEU A 321 -20.67 5.64 -8.42
N PRO A 322 -20.37 6.94 -8.51
CA PRO A 322 -19.24 7.45 -9.29
C PRO A 322 -17.94 7.39 -8.47
N GLY A 323 -16.91 6.76 -9.04
CA GLY A 323 -15.52 6.89 -8.59
C GLY A 323 -14.60 7.39 -9.71
N ARG A 324 -13.39 7.84 -9.36
CA ARG A 324 -12.33 8.20 -10.34
C ARG A 324 -11.02 7.52 -9.98
N VAL A 325 -10.29 7.03 -10.98
CA VAL A 325 -8.93 6.47 -10.77
C VAL A 325 -8.02 7.57 -10.25
N LYS A 326 -7.53 7.43 -9.02
CA LYS A 326 -6.58 8.35 -8.38
C LYS A 326 -5.15 8.00 -8.77
N GLU A 327 -4.76 6.74 -8.56
CA GLU A 327 -3.43 6.23 -8.91
C GLU A 327 -3.43 4.72 -9.16
N ILE A 328 -2.30 4.20 -9.64
CA ILE A 328 -2.03 2.77 -9.82
C ILE A 328 -0.80 2.45 -8.97
N ARG A 329 -0.93 1.51 -8.02
CA ARG A 329 0.22 1.05 -7.22
C ARG A 329 1.20 0.31 -8.13
N LEU A 330 2.46 0.75 -8.15
CA LEU A 330 3.50 0.15 -9.02
C LEU A 330 3.94 -1.26 -8.56
N ALA A 331 3.74 -1.58 -7.29
CA ALA A 331 4.00 -2.91 -6.75
C ALA A 331 2.86 -3.87 -7.14
N ALA A 332 3.19 -4.92 -7.90
CA ALA A 332 2.26 -5.99 -8.23
C ALA A 332 2.10 -6.97 -7.06
N VAL A 333 0.89 -7.50 -6.87
CA VAL A 333 0.55 -8.49 -5.85
C VAL A 333 0.16 -9.79 -6.52
N THR A 334 0.86 -10.87 -6.18
CA THR A 334 0.57 -12.22 -6.69
C THR A 334 -0.38 -12.94 -5.75
N ILE A 335 -1.64 -13.08 -6.14
CA ILE A 335 -2.68 -13.80 -5.39
C ILE A 335 -3.00 -15.09 -6.14
N SER A 336 -2.87 -16.25 -5.50
CA SER A 336 -3.13 -17.57 -6.11
C SER A 336 -2.42 -17.77 -7.47
N ASN A 337 -1.15 -17.34 -7.56
CA ASN A 337 -0.31 -17.32 -8.77
C ASN A 337 -0.77 -16.39 -9.91
N VAL A 338 -1.83 -15.59 -9.72
CA VAL A 338 -2.25 -14.52 -10.64
C VAL A 338 -1.58 -13.21 -10.25
N VAL A 339 -0.90 -12.56 -11.20
CA VAL A 339 -0.22 -11.26 -10.97
C VAL A 339 -1.22 -10.13 -11.18
N THR A 340 -1.56 -9.43 -10.10
CA THR A 340 -2.51 -8.32 -10.10
C THR A 340 -1.83 -6.99 -9.73
N TYR A 341 -2.43 -5.88 -10.12
CA TYR A 341 -2.06 -4.53 -9.69
C TYR A 341 -3.21 -3.92 -8.90
N THR A 342 -2.88 -3.15 -7.86
CA THR A 342 -3.90 -2.42 -7.08
C THR A 342 -4.12 -1.04 -7.71
N VAL A 343 -5.31 -0.81 -8.23
CA VAL A 343 -5.77 0.50 -8.70
C VAL A 343 -6.51 1.19 -7.57
N VAL A 344 -6.12 2.42 -7.24
CA VAL A 344 -6.74 3.23 -6.19
C VAL A 344 -7.78 4.13 -6.84
N VAL A 345 -9.04 3.97 -6.45
CA VAL A 345 -10.18 4.77 -6.92
C VAL A 345 -10.64 5.68 -5.79
N SER A 346 -10.57 7.00 -5.98
CA SER A 346 -11.16 7.98 -5.05
C SER A 346 -12.68 7.99 -5.23
N VAL A 347 -13.40 8.01 -4.11
CA VAL A 347 -14.86 7.96 -4.03
C VAL A 347 -15.34 8.98 -2.98
N PRO A 348 -16.14 9.99 -3.36
CA PRO A 348 -16.79 10.86 -2.40
C PRO A 348 -17.90 10.09 -1.67
N ASN A 349 -17.95 10.22 -0.34
CA ASN A 349 -18.86 9.49 0.55
C ASN A 349 -19.66 10.46 1.45
N PRO A 350 -20.41 11.42 0.88
CA PRO A 350 -21.16 12.40 1.65
C PRO A 350 -22.17 11.70 2.58
N GLY A 351 -22.04 11.93 3.88
CA GLY A 351 -22.87 11.30 4.91
C GLY A 351 -22.39 9.92 5.38
N GLY A 352 -21.22 9.45 4.95
CA GLY A 352 -20.56 8.25 5.53
C GLY A 352 -21.25 6.92 5.22
N ARG A 353 -22.02 6.83 4.13
CA ARG A 353 -22.80 5.62 3.76
C ARG A 353 -21.94 4.41 3.42
N LEU A 354 -20.78 4.63 2.79
CA LEU A 354 -19.80 3.59 2.50
C LEU A 354 -18.92 3.37 3.74
N LEU A 355 -18.88 2.13 4.21
CA LEU A 355 -18.07 1.74 5.36
C LEU A 355 -16.81 0.98 4.93
N PRO A 356 -15.69 1.11 5.67
CA PRO A 356 -14.50 0.30 5.44
C PRO A 356 -14.80 -1.20 5.44
N GLY A 357 -14.11 -1.94 4.57
CA GLY A 357 -14.30 -3.38 4.39
C GLY A 357 -15.45 -3.79 3.46
N MET A 358 -16.31 -2.86 3.01
CA MET A 358 -17.32 -3.17 1.98
C MET A 358 -16.67 -3.63 0.68
N THR A 359 -17.18 -4.71 0.07
CA THR A 359 -16.78 -5.15 -1.27
C THR A 359 -17.49 -4.36 -2.35
N ALA A 360 -16.70 -3.82 -3.28
CA ALA A 360 -17.16 -3.11 -4.47
C ALA A 360 -16.86 -3.92 -5.74
N THR A 361 -17.79 -3.89 -6.69
CA THR A 361 -17.60 -4.35 -8.07
C THR A 361 -17.54 -3.12 -8.96
N LEU A 362 -16.40 -2.94 -9.65
CA LEU A 362 -16.06 -1.75 -10.41
C LEU A 362 -16.04 -2.06 -11.91
N ARG A 363 -16.39 -1.06 -12.73
CA ARG A 363 -16.17 -1.07 -14.18
C ARG A 363 -15.36 0.16 -14.56
N ILE A 364 -14.05 0.00 -14.72
CA ILE A 364 -13.12 1.08 -15.05
C ILE A 364 -13.27 1.39 -16.54
N VAL A 365 -13.77 2.57 -16.89
CA VAL A 365 -13.95 2.96 -18.29
C VAL A 365 -12.59 3.29 -18.91
N THR A 366 -12.19 2.48 -19.90
CA THR A 366 -10.90 2.62 -20.60
C THR A 366 -11.02 3.37 -21.92
N ASP A 367 -12.18 3.28 -22.58
CA ASP A 367 -12.49 3.98 -23.84
C ASP A 367 -14.00 4.21 -23.94
N HIS A 368 -14.42 5.32 -24.53
CA HIS A 368 -15.82 5.67 -24.78
C HIS A 368 -15.95 6.37 -26.13
N ARG A 369 -16.70 5.76 -27.04
CA ARG A 369 -16.87 6.23 -28.42
C ARG A 369 -18.36 6.42 -28.72
N PRO A 370 -18.86 7.66 -28.92
CA PRO A 370 -20.30 7.95 -28.89
C PRO A 370 -21.07 7.57 -30.17
N ASP A 371 -20.42 7.55 -31.33
CA ASP A 371 -21.02 7.16 -32.61
C ASP A 371 -20.08 6.20 -33.34
N VAL A 372 -20.29 4.89 -33.13
CA VAL A 372 -19.60 3.83 -33.86
C VAL A 372 -20.60 2.84 -34.46
N LEU A 373 -20.25 2.29 -35.62
CA LEU A 373 -21.01 1.20 -36.24
C LEU A 373 -20.80 -0.07 -35.40
N ARG A 374 -21.88 -0.63 -34.85
CA ARG A 374 -21.80 -1.73 -33.88
C ARG A 374 -22.64 -2.92 -34.28
N VAL A 375 -22.15 -4.11 -33.91
CA VAL A 375 -22.76 -5.41 -34.25
C VAL A 375 -22.80 -6.28 -32.99
N PRO A 376 -23.93 -6.94 -32.66
CA PRO A 376 -23.99 -7.86 -31.53
C PRO A 376 -22.97 -8.99 -31.63
N ASN A 377 -22.31 -9.32 -30.51
CA ASN A 377 -21.24 -10.31 -30.41
C ASN A 377 -21.66 -11.73 -30.83
N ALA A 378 -22.97 -11.99 -30.90
CA ALA A 378 -23.53 -13.21 -31.46
C ALA A 378 -23.33 -13.33 -32.99
N ALA A 379 -23.43 -12.24 -33.76
CA ALA A 379 -23.33 -12.29 -35.22
C ALA A 379 -21.89 -12.62 -35.69
N LEU A 380 -20.87 -12.09 -35.00
CA LEU A 380 -19.46 -12.42 -35.22
C LEU A 380 -19.09 -13.88 -34.89
N ARG A 381 -19.95 -14.58 -34.14
CA ARG A 381 -19.79 -16.00 -33.75
C ARG A 381 -20.68 -16.94 -34.55
N TRP A 382 -21.68 -16.42 -35.25
CA TRP A 382 -22.65 -17.22 -36.01
C TRP A 382 -22.05 -17.70 -37.34
N ARG A 383 -22.47 -18.89 -37.78
CA ARG A 383 -22.16 -19.48 -39.09
C ARG A 383 -23.34 -20.32 -39.56
N PRO A 384 -23.61 -20.40 -40.88
CA PRO A 384 -24.65 -21.27 -41.42
C PRO A 384 -24.33 -22.74 -41.19
N ARG A 385 -25.36 -23.55 -40.91
CA ARG A 385 -25.25 -25.01 -40.89
C ARG A 385 -25.33 -25.55 -42.32
N GLY A 386 -24.19 -26.01 -42.83
CA GLY A 386 -24.04 -26.54 -44.19
C GLY A 386 -22.58 -26.41 -44.64
N GLU A 387 -21.96 -25.26 -44.36
CA GLU A 387 -20.52 -25.03 -44.56
C GLU A 387 -19.67 -25.68 -43.45
N GLY A 388 -19.79 -27.01 -43.33
CA GLY A 388 -18.88 -27.83 -42.56
C GLY A 388 -17.54 -27.97 -43.28
N ALA A 389 -16.55 -27.15 -42.91
CA ALA A 389 -15.12 -27.39 -43.13
C ALA A 389 -14.72 -27.85 -44.56
N GLY A 390 -15.05 -27.04 -45.58
CA GLY A 390 -14.63 -27.29 -46.96
C GLY A 390 -13.11 -27.25 -47.16
N ALA A 391 -12.47 -28.42 -47.06
CA ALA A 391 -11.17 -28.77 -47.66
C ALA A 391 -9.97 -27.82 -47.44
N ALA A 392 -9.87 -27.13 -46.30
CA ALA A 392 -8.59 -26.66 -45.79
C ALA A 392 -7.77 -27.83 -45.24
N SER A 393 -7.33 -28.74 -46.13
CA SER A 393 -6.58 -29.97 -45.82
C SER A 393 -5.10 -29.66 -45.54
N GLY A 394 -4.86 -28.74 -44.61
CA GLY A 394 -3.56 -28.28 -44.16
C GLY A 394 -3.70 -27.41 -42.92
N SER A 395 -2.66 -27.35 -42.12
CA SER A 395 -2.52 -26.37 -41.04
C SER A 395 -2.62 -24.95 -41.62
N PRO A 396 -3.14 -23.94 -40.90
CA PRO A 396 -3.08 -22.54 -41.34
C PRO A 396 -1.64 -22.06 -41.64
N ILE A 397 -0.65 -22.70 -41.01
CA ILE A 397 0.78 -22.52 -41.28
C ILE A 397 1.16 -23.03 -42.67
N GLU A 398 0.59 -24.15 -43.13
CA GLU A 398 0.87 -24.74 -44.45
C GLU A 398 0.17 -23.98 -45.59
N GLN A 399 -0.97 -23.34 -45.35
CA GLN A 399 -1.55 -22.38 -46.30
C GLN A 399 -0.70 -21.12 -46.40
N ALA A 400 -0.41 -20.47 -45.26
CA ALA A 400 0.40 -19.25 -45.23
C ALA A 400 1.81 -19.43 -45.86
N LEU A 401 2.40 -20.63 -45.77
CA LEU A 401 3.69 -20.95 -46.42
C LEU A 401 3.57 -21.29 -47.92
N ARG A 402 2.40 -21.73 -48.41
CA ARG A 402 2.14 -21.93 -49.85
C ARG A 402 1.81 -20.63 -50.57
N GLU A 403 1.26 -19.66 -49.84
CA GLU A 403 0.83 -18.36 -50.36
C GLU A 403 1.95 -17.29 -50.31
N MET A 404 3.17 -17.66 -49.91
CA MET A 404 4.37 -16.80 -49.98
C MET A 404 5.08 -16.96 -51.35
N PRO A 405 5.09 -15.93 -52.22
CA PRO A 405 5.78 -15.98 -53.52
C PRO A 405 7.30 -15.80 -53.39
N ASP A 406 7.80 -15.44 -52.20
CA ASP A 406 9.16 -14.98 -51.93
C ASP A 406 10.06 -16.02 -51.21
N LEU A 407 9.66 -17.29 -51.20
CA LEU A 407 10.47 -18.40 -50.67
C LEU A 407 11.49 -18.91 -51.70
N THR A 408 12.79 -18.86 -51.37
CA THR A 408 13.84 -19.44 -52.23
C THR A 408 13.74 -20.97 -52.28
N ALA A 409 14.23 -21.59 -53.37
CA ALA A 409 14.19 -23.05 -53.53
C ALA A 409 14.85 -23.83 -52.37
N ALA A 410 15.92 -23.28 -51.77
CA ALA A 410 16.55 -23.85 -50.59
C ALA A 410 15.63 -23.80 -49.34
N GLN A 411 14.98 -22.65 -49.09
CA GLN A 411 13.99 -22.54 -48.01
C GLN A 411 12.80 -23.46 -48.24
N GLN A 412 12.30 -23.59 -49.48
CA GLN A 412 11.20 -24.52 -49.81
C GLN A 412 11.57 -25.96 -49.48
N ALA A 413 12.80 -26.40 -49.81
CA ALA A 413 13.29 -27.74 -49.49
C ALA A 413 13.40 -27.97 -47.96
N GLU A 414 13.96 -27.02 -47.20
CA GLU A 414 14.05 -27.16 -45.73
C GLU A 414 12.68 -27.10 -45.04
N ILE A 415 11.75 -26.28 -45.54
CA ILE A 415 10.37 -26.21 -45.05
C ILE A 415 9.66 -27.55 -45.29
N ALA A 416 9.82 -28.14 -46.47
CA ALA A 416 9.26 -29.46 -46.79
C ALA A 416 9.85 -30.57 -45.89
N ALA A 417 11.18 -30.57 -45.67
CA ALA A 417 11.83 -31.51 -44.77
C ALA A 417 11.36 -31.36 -43.31
N ALA A 418 11.23 -30.13 -42.82
CA ALA A 418 10.71 -29.84 -41.48
C ALA A 418 9.24 -30.26 -41.32
N GLN A 419 8.41 -30.11 -42.36
CA GLN A 419 7.03 -30.58 -42.37
C GLN A 419 6.95 -32.12 -42.39
N ALA A 420 7.82 -32.79 -43.15
CA ALA A 420 7.88 -34.26 -43.18
C ALA A 420 8.23 -34.86 -41.81
N GLU A 421 9.31 -34.39 -41.18
CA GLU A 421 9.73 -34.82 -39.83
C GLU A 421 8.65 -34.55 -38.76
N ALA A 422 7.89 -33.46 -38.91
CA ALA A 422 6.78 -33.14 -38.01
C ALA A 422 5.55 -34.04 -38.23
N ARG A 423 5.27 -34.47 -39.47
CA ARG A 423 4.19 -35.41 -39.80
C ARG A 423 4.51 -36.82 -39.29
N GLU A 424 5.68 -37.35 -39.63
CA GLU A 424 6.19 -38.64 -39.17
C GLU A 424 6.09 -38.77 -37.63
N ARG A 425 6.60 -37.77 -36.89
CA ARG A 425 6.49 -37.76 -35.42
C ARG A 425 5.07 -37.61 -34.89
N THR A 426 4.15 -36.97 -35.63
CA THR A 426 2.74 -36.83 -35.22
C THR A 426 1.95 -38.13 -35.44
N GLU A 427 2.34 -38.92 -36.44
CA GLU A 427 1.81 -40.25 -36.73
C GLU A 427 2.37 -41.31 -35.78
N ALA A 428 3.64 -41.18 -35.36
CA ALA A 428 4.27 -42.03 -34.36
C ALA A 428 3.69 -41.89 -32.93
N VAL A 429 3.00 -40.79 -32.60
CA VAL A 429 2.24 -40.70 -31.33
C VAL A 429 1.01 -41.63 -31.43
N PRO A 430 0.77 -42.53 -30.45
CA PRO A 430 -0.43 -43.39 -30.47
C PRO A 430 -1.73 -42.59 -30.39
N ARG A 431 -2.77 -43.02 -31.13
CA ARG A 431 -4.04 -42.28 -31.26
C ARG A 431 -4.81 -42.11 -29.93
N HIS A 432 -4.60 -43.04 -28.98
CA HIS A 432 -5.26 -43.06 -27.66
C HIS A 432 -4.31 -42.81 -26.48
N ALA A 433 -3.11 -42.25 -26.72
CA ALA A 433 -2.17 -41.94 -25.63
C ALA A 433 -2.70 -40.81 -24.74
N GLU A 434 -2.61 -40.98 -23.42
CA GLU A 434 -2.77 -39.88 -22.48
C GLU A 434 -1.72 -38.79 -22.76
N GLY A 435 -2.10 -37.53 -22.60
CA GLY A 435 -1.24 -36.39 -22.96
C GLY A 435 -0.97 -36.23 -24.47
N ARG A 436 -1.62 -36.99 -25.38
CA ARG A 436 -1.44 -36.84 -26.85
C ARG A 436 -1.49 -35.37 -27.31
N GLN A 437 -2.41 -34.57 -26.76
CA GLN A 437 -2.52 -33.14 -27.08
C GLN A 437 -1.24 -32.35 -26.74
N GLN A 438 -0.60 -32.64 -25.60
CA GLN A 438 0.65 -31.99 -25.19
C GLN A 438 1.83 -32.44 -26.06
N GLN A 439 1.91 -33.73 -26.38
CA GLN A 439 2.95 -34.28 -27.26
C GLN A 439 2.87 -33.67 -28.68
N VAL A 440 1.68 -33.62 -29.26
CA VAL A 440 1.44 -32.99 -30.57
C VAL A 440 1.66 -31.47 -30.52
N ALA A 441 1.32 -30.80 -29.42
CA ALA A 441 1.65 -29.39 -29.22
C ALA A 441 3.16 -29.13 -29.18
N ALA A 442 3.94 -29.99 -28.51
CA ALA A 442 5.40 -29.89 -28.47
C ALA A 442 6.04 -30.13 -29.85
N ILE A 443 5.53 -31.09 -30.64
CA ILE A 443 5.96 -31.28 -32.03
C ILE A 443 5.67 -30.02 -32.86
N ARG A 444 4.47 -29.43 -32.73
CA ARG A 444 4.08 -28.20 -33.41
C ARG A 444 4.94 -26.99 -32.99
N GLN A 445 5.33 -26.89 -31.73
CA GLN A 445 6.24 -25.84 -31.24
C GLN A 445 7.65 -25.99 -31.85
N ARG A 446 8.19 -27.21 -31.94
CA ARG A 446 9.49 -27.47 -32.60
C ARG A 446 9.47 -27.11 -34.09
N LEU A 447 8.40 -27.48 -34.81
CA LEU A 447 8.20 -27.07 -36.20
C LEU A 447 8.21 -25.55 -36.36
N LEU A 448 7.46 -24.84 -35.51
CA LEU A 448 7.40 -23.37 -35.52
C LEU A 448 8.75 -22.69 -35.19
N ALA A 449 9.54 -23.26 -34.28
CA ALA A 449 10.88 -22.76 -33.98
C ALA A 449 11.83 -22.91 -35.18
N ARG A 450 11.77 -24.05 -35.89
CA ARG A 450 12.58 -24.30 -37.10
C ARG A 450 12.16 -23.40 -38.27
N LEU A 451 10.85 -23.23 -38.50
CA LEU A 451 10.34 -22.27 -39.49
C LEU A 451 10.81 -20.84 -39.21
N ASN A 452 10.79 -20.40 -37.94
CA ASN A 452 11.31 -19.09 -37.56
C ASN A 452 12.82 -18.91 -37.77
N ALA A 453 13.61 -19.99 -37.87
CA ALA A 453 15.03 -19.91 -38.23
C ALA A 453 15.25 -19.76 -39.74
N ILE A 454 14.44 -20.45 -40.56
CA ILE A 454 14.54 -20.51 -42.03
C ILE A 454 14.00 -19.22 -42.70
N LEU A 455 12.97 -18.60 -42.11
CA LEU A 455 12.28 -17.44 -42.69
C LEU A 455 12.96 -16.12 -42.34
N THR A 456 12.87 -15.12 -43.24
CA THR A 456 13.35 -13.74 -42.99
C THR A 456 12.48 -13.02 -41.94
N PRO A 457 12.92 -11.90 -41.34
CA PRO A 457 12.12 -11.15 -40.38
C PRO A 457 10.74 -10.72 -40.90
N GLU A 458 10.64 -10.33 -42.18
CA GLU A 458 9.36 -9.97 -42.80
C GLU A 458 8.46 -11.19 -43.05
N GLN A 459 9.02 -12.31 -43.50
CA GLN A 459 8.29 -13.57 -43.67
C GLN A 459 7.76 -14.11 -42.33
N ARG A 460 8.54 -13.95 -41.24
CA ARG A 460 8.08 -14.22 -39.86
C ARG A 460 6.94 -13.30 -39.45
N LEU A 461 6.97 -12.02 -39.83
CA LEU A 461 5.90 -11.09 -39.53
C LEU A 461 4.59 -11.56 -40.18
N ARG A 462 4.60 -11.84 -41.49
CA ARG A 462 3.43 -12.39 -42.22
C ARG A 462 2.93 -13.72 -41.62
N LEU A 463 3.84 -14.63 -41.24
CA LEU A 463 3.48 -15.88 -40.55
C LEU A 463 2.89 -15.64 -39.15
N SER A 464 3.29 -14.56 -38.47
CA SER A 464 2.73 -14.17 -37.17
C SER A 464 1.37 -13.47 -37.30
N GLU A 465 1.15 -12.69 -38.36
CA GLU A 465 -0.12 -12.04 -38.68
C GLU A 465 -1.19 -13.08 -39.03
N ALA A 466 -0.85 -14.05 -39.89
CA ALA A 466 -1.68 -15.23 -40.18
C ALA A 466 -1.96 -16.11 -38.95
N ARG A 467 -1.23 -15.90 -37.84
CA ARG A 467 -1.35 -16.64 -36.58
C ARG A 467 -1.98 -15.82 -35.45
N GLY A 468 -2.16 -14.51 -35.60
CA GLY A 468 -2.53 -13.60 -34.50
C GLY A 468 -2.95 -12.21 -34.95
N ALA A 469 -4.20 -12.08 -35.40
CA ALA A 469 -4.77 -10.80 -35.82
C ALA A 469 -4.86 -9.79 -34.65
N ARG A 470 -4.09 -8.70 -34.73
CA ARG A 470 -4.33 -7.47 -33.95
C ARG A 470 -5.48 -6.70 -34.62
N GLY A 471 -6.64 -6.66 -33.95
CA GLY A 471 -7.91 -6.29 -34.58
C GLY A 471 -8.49 -7.51 -35.30
N GLY A 472 -9.53 -8.11 -34.73
CA GLY A 472 -10.02 -9.41 -35.20
C GLY A 472 -10.67 -9.29 -36.57
N ALA A 473 -10.14 -10.01 -37.57
CA ALA A 473 -10.86 -10.30 -38.79
C ALA A 473 -12.03 -11.22 -38.45
N GLY A 474 -13.25 -10.71 -38.58
CA GLY A 474 -14.49 -11.46 -38.40
C GLY A 474 -15.24 -11.58 -39.73
N THR A 475 -16.19 -12.52 -39.79
CA THR A 475 -17.18 -12.58 -40.86
C THR A 475 -18.55 -12.37 -40.23
N VAL A 476 -19.25 -11.33 -40.68
CA VAL A 476 -20.65 -11.07 -40.31
C VAL A 476 -21.53 -11.51 -41.46
N TRP A 477 -22.64 -12.17 -41.15
CA TRP A 477 -23.53 -12.76 -42.14
C TRP A 477 -24.76 -11.86 -42.33
N VAL A 478 -24.83 -11.16 -43.46
CA VAL A 478 -25.93 -10.23 -43.78
C VAL A 478 -27.11 -11.02 -44.37
N VAL A 479 -28.33 -10.70 -43.93
CA VAL A 479 -29.58 -11.34 -44.36
C VAL A 479 -30.36 -10.36 -45.23
N ASP A 480 -30.06 -10.39 -46.52
CA ASP A 480 -30.70 -9.56 -47.55
C ASP A 480 -32.03 -10.20 -48.01
N GLY A 481 -33.04 -10.25 -47.12
CA GLY A 481 -34.37 -10.86 -47.38
C GLY A 481 -34.46 -12.36 -47.06
N GLU A 482 -35.33 -13.10 -47.78
CA GLU A 482 -35.44 -14.57 -47.64
C GLU A 482 -34.32 -15.36 -48.36
N GLY A 483 -33.31 -14.67 -48.90
CA GLY A 483 -32.13 -15.29 -49.50
C GLY A 483 -31.17 -15.93 -48.50
N PRO A 484 -30.26 -16.81 -48.96
CA PRO A 484 -29.19 -17.33 -48.12
C PRO A 484 -28.28 -16.19 -47.62
N PRO A 485 -27.83 -16.21 -46.35
CA PRO A 485 -27.06 -15.12 -45.78
C PRO A 485 -25.70 -14.94 -46.45
N ARG A 486 -25.35 -13.68 -46.75
CA ARG A 486 -24.14 -13.30 -47.45
C ARG A 486 -22.99 -13.03 -46.47
N PRO A 487 -21.81 -13.68 -46.62
CA PRO A 487 -20.66 -13.38 -45.77
C PRO A 487 -20.06 -12.02 -46.11
N VAL A 488 -19.90 -11.17 -45.10
CA VAL A 488 -19.20 -9.88 -45.20
C VAL A 488 -18.00 -9.91 -44.26
N PRO A 489 -16.75 -9.82 -44.77
CA PRO A 489 -15.57 -9.71 -43.93
C PRO A 489 -15.54 -8.32 -43.27
N VAL A 490 -15.21 -8.30 -41.98
CA VAL A 490 -15.15 -7.10 -41.14
C VAL A 490 -13.88 -7.09 -40.30
N ARG A 491 -13.37 -5.90 -40.02
CA ARG A 491 -12.32 -5.67 -39.01
C ARG A 491 -12.95 -5.16 -37.73
N THR A 492 -12.88 -5.95 -36.67
CA THR A 492 -13.43 -5.62 -35.36
C THR A 492 -12.52 -4.70 -34.54
N GLY A 493 -13.12 -3.87 -33.70
CA GLY A 493 -12.45 -2.94 -32.78
C GLY A 493 -12.79 -3.18 -31.32
N ALA A 494 -13.21 -2.12 -30.61
CA ALA A 494 -13.62 -2.19 -29.20
C ALA A 494 -14.91 -3.01 -29.00
N THR A 495 -15.08 -3.60 -27.81
CA THR A 495 -16.31 -4.29 -27.39
C THR A 495 -16.63 -3.98 -25.94
N ASP A 496 -17.91 -3.91 -25.61
CA ASP A 496 -18.44 -3.81 -24.24
C ASP A 496 -18.84 -5.18 -23.65
N GLY A 497 -18.61 -6.26 -24.39
CA GLY A 497 -19.03 -7.63 -24.05
C GLY A 497 -20.33 -8.08 -24.73
N ASN A 498 -21.23 -7.15 -25.08
CA ASN A 498 -22.50 -7.42 -25.77
C ASN A 498 -22.42 -7.11 -27.28
N VAL A 499 -21.84 -5.97 -27.64
CA VAL A 499 -21.62 -5.51 -29.02
C VAL A 499 -20.14 -5.27 -29.30
N THR A 500 -19.76 -5.30 -30.57
CA THR A 500 -18.41 -5.00 -31.07
C THR A 500 -18.48 -3.93 -32.16
N GLU A 501 -17.55 -2.99 -32.08
CA GLU A 501 -17.26 -1.95 -33.07
C GLU A 501 -16.76 -2.57 -34.38
N ILE A 502 -17.26 -2.08 -35.51
CA ILE A 502 -16.78 -2.43 -36.85
C ILE A 502 -15.94 -1.26 -37.39
N LEU A 503 -14.62 -1.46 -37.44
CA LEU A 503 -13.62 -0.49 -37.91
C LEU A 503 -13.43 -0.46 -39.42
N ALA A 504 -13.85 -1.50 -40.13
CA ALA A 504 -13.90 -1.59 -41.59
C ALA A 504 -14.76 -2.79 -42.01
N GLY A 505 -15.41 -2.69 -43.18
CA GLY A 505 -16.21 -3.75 -43.78
C GLY A 505 -17.35 -3.16 -44.61
N ALA A 506 -17.93 -3.95 -45.51
CA ALA A 506 -19.05 -3.52 -46.36
C ALA A 506 -20.42 -3.63 -45.63
N LEU A 507 -20.49 -3.09 -44.40
CA LEU A 507 -21.70 -3.02 -43.58
C LEU A 507 -22.21 -1.58 -43.51
N ALA A 508 -23.52 -1.42 -43.62
CA ALA A 508 -24.23 -0.15 -43.48
C ALA A 508 -25.20 -0.18 -42.27
N PRO A 509 -25.45 0.96 -41.60
CA PRO A 509 -26.53 1.06 -40.62
C PRO A 509 -27.86 0.62 -41.22
N GLY A 510 -28.67 -0.11 -40.44
CA GLY A 510 -29.96 -0.64 -40.87
C GLY A 510 -29.93 -2.04 -41.51
N GLN A 511 -28.76 -2.58 -41.86
CA GLN A 511 -28.67 -3.95 -42.40
C GLN A 511 -28.99 -5.01 -41.34
N ALA A 512 -29.70 -6.06 -41.76
CA ALA A 512 -29.99 -7.22 -40.90
C ALA A 512 -28.82 -8.23 -40.95
N VAL A 513 -28.38 -8.70 -39.79
CA VAL A 513 -27.28 -9.68 -39.64
C VAL A 513 -27.72 -10.87 -38.80
N ALA A 514 -27.34 -12.08 -39.21
CA ALA A 514 -27.71 -13.31 -38.52
C ALA A 514 -26.96 -13.45 -37.18
N VAL A 515 -27.71 -13.45 -36.07
CA VAL A 515 -27.20 -13.70 -34.70
C VAL A 515 -27.51 -15.10 -34.19
N GLY A 516 -28.38 -15.84 -34.88
CA GLY A 516 -28.78 -17.18 -34.49
C GLY A 516 -29.62 -17.88 -35.53
N GLN A 517 -29.78 -19.20 -35.35
CA GLN A 517 -30.76 -20.02 -36.05
C GLN A 517 -31.78 -20.49 -35.02
N GLU A 518 -33.06 -20.38 -35.32
CA GLU A 518 -34.13 -20.89 -34.47
C GLU A 518 -34.14 -22.42 -34.48
N ARG A 519 -34.29 -23.05 -33.31
CA ARG A 519 -34.51 -24.51 -33.24
C ARG A 519 -35.98 -24.77 -33.44
N GLN A 520 -36.35 -25.41 -34.55
CA GLN A 520 -37.61 -26.14 -34.60
C GLN A 520 -37.54 -27.25 -33.53
N ASN A 521 -38.24 -27.05 -32.41
CA ASN A 521 -38.53 -28.15 -31.50
C ASN A 521 -39.54 -29.05 -32.20
N ALA A 522 -39.17 -30.31 -32.43
CA ALA A 522 -40.17 -31.34 -32.73
C ALA A 522 -41.17 -31.41 -31.56
N PRO A 523 -42.48 -31.57 -31.82
CA PRO A 523 -43.46 -31.65 -30.75
C PRO A 523 -43.18 -32.86 -29.85
N ALA A 524 -43.22 -32.65 -28.54
CA ALA A 524 -42.99 -33.71 -27.58
C ALA A 524 -44.08 -34.79 -27.72
N GLN A 525 -43.68 -36.03 -27.99
CA GLN A 525 -44.61 -37.16 -27.95
C GLN A 525 -45.11 -37.35 -26.52
N ALA A 526 -46.41 -37.15 -26.30
CA ALA A 526 -47.05 -37.44 -25.03
C ALA A 526 -47.07 -38.96 -24.81
N ALA A 527 -46.08 -39.46 -24.09
CA ALA A 527 -45.98 -40.87 -23.71
C ALA A 527 -47.06 -41.21 -22.67
N ALA A 528 -48.25 -41.57 -23.16
CA ALA A 528 -49.33 -42.10 -22.34
C ALA A 528 -48.85 -43.39 -21.65
N ARG A 529 -48.85 -43.39 -20.30
CA ARG A 529 -48.66 -44.60 -19.51
C ARG A 529 -50.00 -45.32 -19.34
N PRO A 530 -50.14 -46.58 -19.77
CA PRO A 530 -51.25 -47.42 -19.36
C PRO A 530 -50.95 -48.05 -17.98
N PHE A 531 -51.77 -47.67 -16.99
CA PHE A 531 -51.75 -48.12 -15.58
C PHE A 531 -50.57 -47.61 -14.72
#